data_AF-A0A8T7DF36-F1
#
_entry.id   AF-A0A8T7DF36-F1
#
_cell.length_a   1.000
_cell.length_b   1.000
_cell.length_c   1.000
_cell.angle_alpha   90.00
_cell.angle_beta   90.00
_cell.angle_gamma   90.00
#
_symmetry.space_group_name_H-M   'P 1'
#
loop_
_entity.id
_entity.type
_entity.pdbx_description
1 polymer ?
#
loop_
_entity_poly.entity_id
_entity_poly.type
_entity_poly.pdbx_seq_one_letter_code
_entity_poly.pdbx_strand_id
1 'polypeptide(L)'
;LQQLEYQPNRVITPLLIRNLAETPLTLERVSLPVPLLSVYEADDKTLWTESVSLTREEDGEIAALKISEGQPQQARRAKKITEPRHKADKNTFVRAFGGLFS
;
A
#
# COMPACT_ATOMS: atom_id res chain seq x y z
N LEU A 1 0.62 8.89 -16.26
CA LEU A 1 0.05 7.55 -16.02
C LEU A 1 -0.30 6.98 -17.38
N GLN A 2 0.55 6.12 -17.93
CA GLN A 2 0.33 5.48 -19.24
C GLN A 2 -1.00 4.72 -19.21
N GLN A 3 -1.70 4.76 -20.35
CA GLN A 3 -3.07 4.33 -20.56
C GLN A 3 -3.23 2.82 -20.35
N LEU A 4 -3.35 2.40 -19.08
CA LEU A 4 -3.77 1.04 -18.75
C LEU A 4 -5.25 0.88 -19.09
N GLU A 5 -5.58 -0.18 -19.82
CA GLU A 5 -6.96 -0.54 -20.10
C GLU A 5 -7.76 -0.67 -18.80
N TYR A 6 -8.94 -0.05 -18.77
CA TYR A 6 -9.83 -0.10 -17.62
C TYR A 6 -10.30 -1.53 -17.38
N GLN A 7 -10.12 -2.02 -16.17
CA GLN A 7 -10.60 -3.32 -15.72
C GLN A 7 -11.54 -3.08 -14.53
N PRO A 8 -12.84 -3.46 -14.62
CA PRO A 8 -13.81 -3.21 -13.54
C PRO A 8 -13.38 -3.78 -12.19
N ASN A 9 -12.57 -4.84 -12.20
CA ASN A 9 -12.15 -5.57 -11.01
C ASN A 9 -10.79 -5.11 -10.49
N ARG A 10 -10.23 -4.01 -11.02
CA ARG A 10 -8.94 -3.49 -10.58
C ARG A 10 -9.13 -2.52 -9.41
N VAL A 11 -8.41 -2.78 -8.33
CA VAL A 11 -8.28 -1.88 -7.18
C VAL A 11 -6.87 -1.29 -7.17
N ILE A 12 -6.76 0.02 -6.95
CA ILE A 12 -5.50 0.75 -6.90
C ILE A 12 -5.10 1.00 -5.44
N THR A 13 -3.92 0.52 -5.06
CA THR A 13 -3.32 0.83 -3.75
C THR A 13 -2.19 1.83 -3.93
N PRO A 14 -2.36 3.09 -3.46
CA PRO A 14 -1.26 4.04 -3.46
C PRO A 14 -0.17 3.60 -2.49
N LEU A 15 1.05 3.47 -2.99
CA LEU A 15 2.21 3.06 -2.20
C LEU A 15 3.27 4.17 -2.19
N LEU A 16 3.71 4.55 -1.00
CA LEU A 16 4.83 5.47 -0.80
C LEU A 16 6.00 4.72 -0.13
N ILE A 17 7.16 4.70 -0.77
CA ILE A 17 8.38 4.10 -0.23
C ILE A 17 9.34 5.22 0.16
N ARG A 18 9.84 5.20 1.40
CA ARG A 18 10.87 6.11 1.91
C ARG A 18 12.09 5.29 2.30
N ASN A 19 13.21 5.52 1.61
CA ASN A 19 14.52 5.01 2.03
C ASN A 19 15.23 6.12 2.81
N LEU A 20 15.37 5.94 4.12
CA LEU A 20 16.10 6.84 5.02
C LEU A 20 17.45 6.27 5.46
N ALA A 21 17.74 5.01 5.12
CA ALA A 21 19.03 4.39 5.37
C ALA A 21 20.13 4.97 4.46
N GLU A 22 21.38 4.81 4.88
CA GLU A 22 22.55 5.32 4.15
C GLU A 22 22.85 4.53 2.87
N THR A 23 22.32 3.31 2.76
CA THR A 23 22.53 2.43 1.59
C THR A 23 21.37 2.47 0.58
N PRO A 24 21.64 2.21 -0.71
CA PRO A 24 20.59 2.04 -1.71
C PRO A 24 19.59 0.92 -1.35
N LEU A 25 18.31 1.15 -1.60
CA LEU A 25 17.26 0.13 -1.49
C LEU A 25 17.04 -0.54 -2.85
N THR A 26 17.48 -1.79 -2.98
CA THR A 26 17.12 -2.64 -4.13
C THR A 26 15.71 -3.18 -3.93
N LEU A 27 14.75 -2.73 -4.74
CA LEU A 27 13.35 -3.12 -4.64
C LEU A 27 12.99 -4.16 -5.70
N GLU A 28 12.93 -5.43 -5.30
CA GLU A 28 12.51 -6.53 -6.18
C GLU A 28 11.03 -6.86 -6.04
N ARG A 29 10.54 -6.86 -4.80
CA ARG A 29 9.17 -7.24 -4.45
C ARG A 29 8.69 -6.45 -3.25
N VAL A 30 7.42 -6.07 -3.30
CA VAL A 30 6.71 -5.48 -2.16
C VAL A 30 5.58 -6.40 -1.74
N SER A 31 5.55 -6.75 -0.46
CA SER A 31 4.45 -7.50 0.16
C SER A 31 3.51 -6.52 0.86
N LEU A 32 2.31 -6.34 0.33
CA LEU A 32 1.28 -5.49 0.92
C LEU A 32 0.27 -6.34 1.72
N PRO A 33 -0.18 -5.91 2.91
CA PRO A 33 -1.18 -6.63 3.68
C PRO A 33 -2.58 -6.31 3.17
N VAL A 34 -2.89 -6.76 1.94
CA VAL A 34 -4.18 -6.53 1.29
C VAL A 34 -5.40 -6.90 2.16
N PRO A 35 -5.38 -7.95 3.00
CA PRO A 35 -6.51 -8.24 3.89
C PRO A 35 -6.82 -7.17 4.94
N LEU A 36 -5.87 -6.27 5.25
CA LEU A 36 -6.02 -5.16 6.20
C LEU A 36 -6.53 -3.88 5.54
N LEU A 37 -6.81 -3.91 4.23
CA LEU A 37 -7.24 -2.74 3.46
C LEU A 37 -8.74 -2.78 3.16
N SER A 38 -9.37 -1.62 3.27
CA SER A 38 -10.74 -1.39 2.80
C SER A 38 -10.74 -1.18 1.29
N VAL A 39 -11.93 -1.18 0.70
CA VAL A 39 -12.14 -0.76 -0.69
C VAL A 39 -13.01 0.49 -0.71
N TYR A 40 -12.58 1.48 -1.49
CA TYR A 40 -13.26 2.74 -1.77
C TYR A 40 -13.59 2.82 -3.26
N GLU A 41 -14.75 3.36 -3.60
CA GLU A 41 -15.14 3.67 -4.98
C GLU A 41 -15.11 5.20 -5.17
N ALA A 42 -14.35 5.68 -6.15
CA ALA A 42 -14.31 7.09 -6.56
C ALA A 42 -15.45 7.45 -7.53
N ASP A 43 -15.67 8.74 -7.76
CA ASP A 43 -16.73 9.25 -8.65
C ASP A 43 -16.63 8.71 -10.09
N ASP A 44 -15.43 8.39 -10.55
CA ASP A 44 -15.12 7.83 -11.88
C ASP A 44 -15.19 6.30 -11.95
N LYS A 45 -15.73 5.64 -10.92
CA LYS A 45 -15.86 4.17 -10.81
C LYS A 45 -14.52 3.43 -10.75
N THR A 46 -13.43 4.13 -10.43
CA THR A 46 -12.18 3.48 -10.05
C THR A 46 -12.22 3.02 -8.59
N LEU A 47 -11.66 1.85 -8.34
CA LEU A 47 -11.56 1.29 -6.99
C LEU A 47 -10.20 1.58 -6.40
N TRP A 48 -10.18 1.92 -5.11
CA TRP A 48 -8.99 2.29 -4.37
C TRP A 48 -8.95 1.61 -3.00
N THR A 49 -7.76 1.49 -2.43
CA THR A 49 -7.57 1.19 -1.00
C THR A 49 -7.05 2.41 -0.25
N GLU A 50 -6.87 2.29 1.06
CA GLU A 50 -6.03 3.22 1.84
C GLU A 50 -4.65 3.39 1.17
N SER A 51 -4.00 4.52 1.47
CA SER A 51 -2.59 4.72 1.13
C SER A 51 -1.71 3.92 2.07
N VAL A 52 -0.73 3.23 1.50
CA VAL A 52 0.26 2.45 2.25
C VAL A 52 1.61 3.15 2.16
N SER A 53 2.33 3.21 3.27
CA SER A 53 3.68 3.74 3.33
C SER A 53 4.64 2.74 3.94
N LEU A 54 5.83 2.65 3.36
CA LEU A 54 6.95 1.83 3.80
C LEU A 54 8.15 2.72 4.05
N THR A 55 8.67 2.70 5.27
CA THR A 55 9.88 3.45 5.64
C THR A 55 10.98 2.48 6.04
N ARG A 56 12.11 2.53 5.33
CA ARG A 56 13.36 1.85 5.68
C ARG A 56 14.24 2.83 6.43
N GLU A 57 14.41 2.63 7.73
CA GLU A 57 15.22 3.52 8.59
C GLU A 57 16.69 3.10 8.64
N GLU A 58 16.95 1.79 8.67
CA GLU A 58 18.29 1.22 8.76
C GLU A 58 18.53 0.17 7.66
N ASP A 59 19.78 -0.29 7.56
CA ASP A 59 20.12 -1.36 6.65
C ASP A 59 19.41 -2.66 7.02
N GLY A 60 18.67 -3.22 6.07
CA GLY A 60 17.90 -4.44 6.25
C GLY A 60 16.66 -4.48 5.38
N GLU A 61 15.88 -5.57 5.51
CA GLU A 61 14.65 -5.83 4.76
C GLU A 61 13.37 -5.44 5.51
N ILE A 62 13.51 -5.04 6.77
CA ILE A 62 12.38 -4.64 7.61
C ILE A 62 12.06 -3.18 7.33
N ALA A 63 10.79 -2.89 7.08
CA ALA A 63 10.28 -1.54 6.93
C ALA A 63 9.13 -1.31 7.90
N ALA A 64 9.04 -0.10 8.44
CA ALA A 64 7.84 0.33 9.12
C ALA A 64 6.72 0.50 8.08
N LEU A 65 5.63 -0.26 8.24
CA LEU A 65 4.42 -0.14 7.44
C LEU A 65 3.44 0.79 8.14
N LYS A 66 2.89 1.76 7.42
CA LYS A 66 1.76 2.55 7.89
C LYS A 66 0.66 2.61 6.83
N ILE A 67 -0.56 2.30 7.26
CA ILE A 67 -1.79 2.41 6.46
C ILE A 67 -2.45 3.73 6.86
N SER A 68 -2.85 4.55 5.88
CA SER A 68 -3.56 5.81 6.15
C SER A 68 -4.96 5.55 6.70
N GLU A 69 -5.48 6.49 7.48
CA GLU A 69 -6.89 6.46 7.85
C GLU A 69 -7.75 6.96 6.68
N GLY A 70 -8.77 6.18 6.33
CA GLY A 70 -9.77 6.57 5.32
C GLY A 70 -9.26 6.51 3.88
N GLN A 71 -9.99 7.21 3.00
CA GLN A 71 -9.71 7.22 1.56
C GLN A 71 -8.34 7.83 1.24
N PRO A 72 -7.68 7.39 0.16
CA PRO A 72 -6.44 8.02 -0.28
C PRO A 72 -6.70 9.40 -0.91
N GLN A 73 -5.73 10.30 -0.82
CA GLN A 73 -5.85 11.67 -1.37
C GLN A 73 -6.02 11.69 -2.89
N GLN A 74 -5.52 10.66 -3.56
CA GLN A 74 -5.58 10.48 -5.01
C GLN A 74 -6.99 10.12 -5.50
N ALA A 75 -7.83 9.57 -4.62
CA ALA A 75 -9.19 9.18 -4.95
C ALA A 75 -10.15 10.33 -4.60
N ARG A 76 -10.64 11.04 -5.63
CA ARG A 76 -11.58 12.15 -5.45
C ARG A 76 -12.88 11.63 -4.83
N ARG A 77 -13.22 12.13 -3.64
CA ARG A 77 -14.51 11.89 -2.95
C ARG A 77 -14.93 10.41 -2.89
N ALA A 78 -13.96 9.52 -2.81
CA ALA A 78 -14.20 8.10 -2.77
C ALA A 78 -14.95 7.67 -1.50
N LYS A 79 -15.97 6.83 -1.71
CA LYS A 79 -16.78 6.29 -0.61
C LYS A 79 -16.32 4.89 -0.30
N LYS A 80 -16.20 4.56 0.99
CA LYS A 80 -15.89 3.20 1.40
C LYS A 80 -17.07 2.29 1.02
N ILE A 81 -16.78 1.23 0.27
CA ILE A 81 -17.76 0.22 -0.15
C ILE A 81 -17.59 -1.11 0.59
N THR A 82 -16.42 -1.37 1.16
CA THR A 82 -16.14 -2.60 1.91
C THR A 82 -15.09 -2.34 2.98
N GLU A 83 -15.30 -2.86 4.18
CA GLU A 83 -14.34 -2.81 5.30
C GLU A 83 -13.17 -3.80 5.10
N PRO A 84 -12.06 -3.67 5.84
CA PRO A 84 -10.97 -4.64 5.81
C PRO A 84 -11.45 -6.05 6.15
N ARG A 85 -10.83 -7.05 5.52
CA ARG A 85 -11.12 -8.48 5.78
C ARG A 85 -10.64 -8.92 7.16
N HIS A 86 -9.57 -8.32 7.65
CA HIS A 86 -9.07 -8.50 9.01
C HIS A 86 -8.84 -7.14 9.67
N LYS A 87 -8.97 -7.10 11.00
CA LYS A 87 -8.63 -5.91 11.78
C LYS A 87 -7.11 -5.82 11.89
N ALA A 88 -6.57 -4.61 11.70
CA ALA A 88 -5.17 -4.36 11.96
C ALA A 88 -4.92 -4.30 13.47
N ASP A 89 -3.94 -5.06 13.95
CA ASP A 89 -3.43 -4.89 15.32
C ASP A 89 -2.52 -3.66 15.38
N LYS A 90 -2.57 -2.93 16.50
CA LYS A 90 -1.91 -1.62 16.67
C LYS A 90 -0.40 -1.61 16.41
N ASN A 91 0.27 -2.77 16.41
CA ASN A 91 1.72 -2.94 16.24
C ASN A 91 2.08 -3.87 15.07
N THR A 92 1.38 -3.78 13.94
CA THR A 92 1.65 -4.66 12.79
C THR A 92 2.95 -4.24 12.07
N PHE A 93 4.07 -4.90 12.41
CA PHE A 93 5.28 -4.87 11.59
C PHE A 93 5.15 -5.88 10.45
N VAL A 94 5.38 -5.45 9.22
CA VAL A 94 5.33 -6.34 8.04
C VAL A 94 6.72 -6.38 7.43
N ARG A 95 7.22 -7.58 7.13
CA ARG A 95 8.38 -7.74 6.26
C ARG A 95 7.98 -7.32 4.84
N ALA A 96 8.21 -6.05 4.54
CA ALA A 96 7.67 -5.41 3.34
C ALA A 96 8.58 -5.57 2.12
N PHE A 97 9.88 -5.72 2.35
CA PHE A 97 10.87 -6.01 1.33
C PHE A 97 11.32 -7.46 1.48
N GLY A 98 11.40 -8.19 0.38
CA GLY A 98 12.06 -9.48 0.34
C GLY A 98 13.01 -9.48 -0.83
N GLY A 99 14.31 -9.51 -0.56
CA GLY A 99 15.32 -9.89 -1.54
C GLY A 99 15.37 -11.40 -1.63
N LEU A 100 15.38 -11.94 -2.85
CA LEU A 100 15.85 -13.31 -3.06
C LEU A 100 17.37 -13.24 -3.25
N PHE A 101 18.12 -13.15 -2.16
CA PHE A 101 19.55 -13.42 -2.21
C PHE A 101 19.85 -14.70 -1.42
N SER A 102 19.90 -15.80 -2.17
CA SER A 102 20.58 -17.06 -1.83
C SER A 102 21.89 -17.13 -2.60
#